data_AF-A0A2V7M5M5-F1
#
_entry.id   AF-A0A2V7M5M5-F1
#
_cell.length_a   1.000
_cell.length_b   1.000
_cell.length_c   1.000
_cell.angle_alpha   90.00
_cell.angle_beta   90.00
_cell.angle_gamma   90.00
#
_symmetry.space_group_name_H-M   'P 1'
#
loop_
_entity.id
_entity.type
_entity.pdbx_description
1 polymer ?
#
loop_
_entity_poly.entity_id
_entity_poly.type
_entity_poly.pdbx_seq_one_letter_code
_entity_poly.pdbx_strand_id
1 'polypeptide(L)'
;MLLTLAALAVVLGPLIFVHELGHFLAAKAVGIQVLRFSIGFGRPIFGWRRGETEYWLSWLPLGGYVKMAGLEDEGVAGGVEGGKSDVPIDPARAFDRQPVWKRTIVILAGVTMNAVFAFLIYSGLAATTGAPELASTEIDSVAAHALPPGTEALGRLRFGDRIVRVNGDTIRSWNALLDHLLAGPTTLRFEVAGRPEPIVVHLPDGGLSTRQTLAQALTRLDPPRLGIVEPGRPAIRAGLRPGDVLVRANGDTLRSWSAVLHTVWNSPAKPVRF
;
A
#
# COMPACT_ATOMS: atom_id res chain seq x y z
N MET A 1 14.95 8.36 -16.59
CA MET A 1 15.94 7.31 -16.28
C MET A 1 16.76 7.63 -15.03
N LEU A 2 17.35 8.82 -14.89
CA LEU A 2 18.12 9.16 -13.68
C LEU A 2 17.24 9.17 -12.41
N LEU A 3 16.07 9.84 -12.46
CA LEU A 3 15.12 9.88 -11.33
C LEU A 3 14.63 8.48 -10.93
N THR A 4 14.37 7.60 -11.91
CA THR A 4 13.91 6.23 -11.64
C THR A 4 15.01 5.40 -10.98
N LEU A 5 16.27 5.57 -11.38
CA LEU A 5 17.41 4.91 -10.74
C LEU A 5 17.67 5.44 -9.34
N ALA A 6 17.54 6.76 -9.14
CA ALA A 6 17.64 7.38 -7.82
C ALA A 6 16.51 6.90 -6.89
N ALA A 7 15.27 6.87 -7.38
CA ALA A 7 14.12 6.36 -6.63
C ALA A 7 14.30 4.87 -6.28
N LEU A 8 14.81 4.06 -7.21
CA LEU A 8 15.15 2.66 -6.95
C LEU A 8 16.15 2.56 -5.80
N ALA A 9 17.25 3.32 -5.83
CA ALA A 9 18.25 3.29 -4.78
C ALA A 9 17.69 3.75 -3.42
N VAL A 10 16.85 4.79 -3.40
CA VAL A 10 16.24 5.34 -2.17
C VAL A 10 15.20 4.40 -1.56
N VAL A 11 14.45 3.65 -2.37
CA VAL A 11 13.45 2.71 -1.87
C VAL A 11 14.10 1.37 -1.51
N LEU A 12 14.91 0.82 -2.42
CA LEU A 12 15.48 -0.51 -2.28
C LEU A 12 16.68 -0.52 -1.31
N GLY A 13 17.47 0.55 -1.27
CA GLY A 13 18.66 0.65 -0.42
C GLY A 13 18.34 0.47 1.06
N PRO A 14 17.48 1.30 1.68
CA PRO A 14 17.07 1.13 3.08
C PRO A 14 16.40 -0.22 3.34
N LEU A 15 15.59 -0.72 2.40
CA LEU A 15 14.90 -2.00 2.55
C LEU A 15 15.88 -3.19 2.64
N ILE A 16 16.88 -3.23 1.76
CA ILE A 16 17.93 -4.25 1.81
C ILE A 16 18.81 -4.02 3.04
N PHE A 17 19.22 -2.78 3.33
CA PHE A 17 20.05 -2.49 4.50
C PHE A 17 19.42 -2.98 5.81
N VAL A 18 18.12 -2.71 6.02
CA VAL A 18 17.42 -3.15 7.23
C VAL A 18 17.26 -4.69 7.26
N HIS A 19 17.06 -5.32 6.10
CA HIS A 19 17.04 -6.78 5.97
C HIS A 19 18.37 -7.39 6.42
N GLU A 20 19.49 -6.90 5.87
CA GLU A 20 20.84 -7.34 6.20
C GLU A 20 21.18 -7.03 7.67
N LEU A 21 20.74 -5.89 8.19
CA LEU A 21 20.89 -5.56 9.60
C LEU A 21 20.20 -6.61 10.50
N GLY A 22 19.04 -7.14 10.08
CA GLY A 22 18.37 -8.23 10.78
C GLY A 22 19.19 -9.51 10.84
N HIS A 23 19.71 -9.96 9.71
CA HIS A 23 20.63 -11.10 9.65
C HIS A 23 21.86 -10.89 10.53
N PHE A 24 22.48 -9.71 10.44
CA PHE A 24 23.64 -9.33 11.23
C PHE A 24 23.38 -9.41 12.74
N LEU A 25 22.33 -8.72 13.20
CA LEU A 25 21.99 -8.66 14.62
C LEU A 25 21.65 -10.06 15.17
N ALA A 26 20.87 -10.84 14.42
CA ALA A 26 20.52 -12.20 14.82
C ALA A 26 21.75 -13.12 14.86
N ALA A 27 22.63 -13.05 13.86
CA ALA A 27 23.86 -13.86 13.82
C ALA A 27 24.76 -13.57 15.03
N LYS A 28 25.00 -12.28 15.34
CA LYS A 28 25.77 -11.89 16.52
C LYS A 28 25.10 -12.34 17.82
N ALA A 29 23.77 -12.27 17.92
CA ALA A 29 23.01 -12.67 19.11
C ALA A 29 23.06 -14.18 19.38
N VAL A 30 23.03 -15.02 18.34
CA VAL A 30 23.11 -16.50 18.50
C VAL A 30 24.54 -17.05 18.51
N GLY A 31 25.54 -16.15 18.46
CA GLY A 31 26.96 -16.46 18.54
C GLY A 31 27.62 -16.88 17.23
N ILE A 32 26.97 -16.67 16.08
CA ILE A 32 27.57 -16.92 14.76
C ILE A 32 28.60 -15.82 14.48
N GLN A 33 29.75 -16.21 13.94
CA GLN A 33 30.78 -15.25 13.57
C GLN A 33 30.38 -14.53 12.27
N VAL A 34 30.39 -13.21 12.33
CA VAL A 34 30.20 -12.36 11.15
C VAL A 34 31.54 -11.74 10.78
N LEU A 35 32.02 -12.07 9.60
CA LEU A 35 33.30 -11.61 9.07
C LEU A 35 33.19 -10.16 8.58
N ARG A 36 32.11 -9.85 7.85
CA ARG A 36 31.90 -8.52 7.27
C ARG A 36 30.43 -8.12 7.27
N PHE A 37 30.17 -6.87 7.62
CA PHE A 37 28.90 -6.18 7.45
C PHE A 37 29.14 -4.96 6.57
N SER A 38 28.50 -4.90 5.41
CA SER A 38 28.72 -3.83 4.45
C SER A 38 27.43 -3.09 4.13
N ILE A 39 27.52 -1.76 4.05
CA ILE A 39 26.51 -0.91 3.43
C ILE A 39 27.00 -0.62 2.01
N GLY A 40 26.23 -1.09 1.04
CA GLY A 40 26.57 -1.09 -0.37
C GLY A 40 27.46 -2.27 -0.79
N PHE A 41 27.74 -2.33 -2.09
CA PHE A 41 28.48 -3.42 -2.74
C PHE A 41 29.82 -2.96 -3.33
N GLY A 42 30.71 -3.92 -3.56
CA GLY A 42 32.04 -3.69 -4.13
C GLY A 42 33.07 -3.19 -3.10
N ARG A 43 34.13 -2.56 -3.62
CA ARG A 43 35.25 -2.06 -2.80
C ARG A 43 34.77 -0.97 -1.82
N PRO A 44 35.24 -1.00 -0.56
CA PRO A 44 34.84 -0.01 0.43
C PRO A 44 35.46 1.34 0.08
N ILE A 45 34.67 2.40 0.20
CA ILE A 45 35.19 3.78 0.25
C ILE A 45 35.79 4.01 1.63
N PHE A 46 35.09 3.53 2.66
CA PHE A 46 35.52 3.61 4.04
C PHE A 46 35.25 2.26 4.71
N GLY A 47 36.16 1.82 5.57
CA GLY A 47 35.99 0.59 6.31
C GLY A 47 36.80 0.59 7.59
N TRP A 48 36.24 -0.02 8.63
CA TRP A 48 36.95 -0.22 9.89
C TRP A 48 36.65 -1.62 10.44
N ARG A 49 37.49 -2.10 11.34
CA ARG A 49 37.29 -3.39 12.01
C ARG A 49 36.98 -3.14 13.48
N ARG A 50 35.92 -3.77 13.99
CA ARG A 50 35.60 -3.79 15.42
C ARG A 50 35.46 -5.24 15.88
N GLY A 51 36.44 -5.68 16.67
CA GLY A 51 36.57 -7.07 17.09
C GLY A 51 36.84 -7.97 15.88
N GLU A 52 35.96 -8.93 15.66
CA GLU A 52 36.03 -9.93 14.57
C GLU A 52 35.25 -9.52 13.31
N THR A 53 34.62 -8.35 13.28
CA THR A 53 33.75 -7.94 12.17
C THR A 53 34.33 -6.71 11.47
N GLU A 54 34.45 -6.80 10.15
CA GLU A 54 34.73 -5.68 9.25
C GLU A 54 33.44 -4.92 8.93
N TYR A 55 33.44 -3.61 9.09
CA TYR A 55 32.32 -2.73 8.76
C TYR A 55 32.71 -1.88 7.57
N TRP A 56 32.02 -2.07 6.44
CA TRP A 56 32.34 -1.41 5.18
C TRP A 56 31.22 -0.47 4.75
N LEU A 57 31.61 0.66 4.18
CA LEU A 57 30.76 1.56 3.44
C LEU A 57 31.30 1.63 2.01
N SER A 58 30.60 0.97 1.09
CA SER A 58 31.02 0.78 -0.30
C SER A 58 30.34 1.76 -1.25
N TRP A 59 30.91 1.90 -2.43
CA TRP A 59 30.53 2.96 -3.38
C TRP A 59 29.16 2.77 -4.03
N LEU A 60 28.66 1.53 -4.14
CA LEU A 60 27.38 1.23 -4.78
C LEU A 60 26.26 1.15 -3.72
N PRO A 61 25.37 2.16 -3.61
CA PRO A 61 24.46 2.30 -2.47
C PRO A 61 23.18 1.47 -2.58
N LEU A 62 23.23 0.30 -3.22
CA LEU A 62 22.06 -0.54 -3.48
C LEU A 62 21.73 -1.50 -2.32
N GLY A 63 21.90 -1.06 -1.06
CA GLY A 63 21.62 -1.89 0.12
C GLY A 63 22.87 -2.26 0.90
N GLY A 64 23.15 -3.55 1.06
CA GLY A 64 24.29 -4.07 1.83
C GLY A 64 24.38 -5.59 1.75
N TYR A 65 25.29 -6.18 2.52
CA TYR A 65 25.38 -7.63 2.70
C TYR A 65 26.01 -7.99 4.05
N VAL A 66 25.72 -9.21 4.52
CA VAL A 66 26.35 -9.82 5.69
C VAL A 66 27.11 -11.08 5.31
N LYS A 67 28.44 -11.05 5.41
CA LYS A 67 29.29 -12.23 5.21
C LYS A 67 29.49 -12.97 6.53
N MET A 68 28.83 -14.10 6.68
CA MET A 68 28.92 -14.98 7.85
C MET A 68 29.92 -16.11 7.62
N ALA A 69 30.56 -16.54 8.71
CA ALA A 69 31.43 -17.71 8.69
C ALA A 69 30.67 -18.95 8.18
N GLY A 70 31.23 -19.70 7.23
CA GLY A 70 30.60 -20.91 6.66
C GLY A 70 29.51 -20.67 5.62
N LEU A 71 29.33 -19.43 5.19
CA LEU A 71 28.51 -19.04 4.02
C LEU A 71 29.32 -18.17 3.03
N GLU A 72 30.65 -18.25 3.08
CA GLU A 72 31.46 -17.48 2.14
C GLU A 72 31.30 -18.04 0.72
N ASP A 73 30.77 -17.23 -0.21
CA ASP A 73 30.82 -17.52 -1.64
C ASP A 73 32.15 -16.99 -2.21
N GLU A 74 32.94 -17.85 -2.85
CA GLU A 74 34.19 -17.50 -3.52
C GLU A 74 34.00 -17.24 -5.03
N GLY A 75 32.79 -17.40 -5.55
CA GLY A 75 32.40 -17.17 -6.93
C GLY A 75 32.02 -15.73 -7.23
N VAL A 76 31.12 -15.54 -8.19
CA VAL A 76 30.73 -14.21 -8.70
C VAL A 76 30.09 -13.35 -7.60
N ALA A 77 29.24 -13.92 -6.75
CA ALA A 77 28.62 -13.17 -5.64
C ALA A 77 29.68 -12.70 -4.63
N GLY A 78 30.66 -13.56 -4.30
CA GLY A 78 31.82 -13.22 -3.49
C GLY A 78 32.63 -12.04 -4.02
N GLY A 79 32.82 -11.97 -5.34
CA GLY A 79 33.46 -10.84 -6.00
C GLY A 79 32.69 -9.53 -5.86
N VAL A 80 31.36 -9.57 -5.95
CA VAL A 80 30.48 -8.41 -5.76
C VAL A 80 30.48 -7.94 -4.29
N GLU A 81 30.66 -8.86 -3.35
CA GLU A 81 30.86 -8.61 -1.91
C GLU A 81 32.31 -8.20 -1.55
N GLY A 82 33.11 -7.77 -2.54
CA GLY A 82 34.46 -7.28 -2.32
C GLY A 82 35.47 -8.37 -1.91
N GLY A 83 35.21 -9.62 -2.28
CA GLY A 83 36.15 -10.74 -2.17
C GLY A 83 36.16 -11.44 -0.81
N LYS A 84 37.21 -12.24 -0.60
CA LYS A 84 37.43 -12.96 0.67
C LYS A 84 37.68 -11.97 1.81
N SER A 85 37.32 -12.39 3.01
CA SER A 85 37.64 -11.67 4.25
C SER A 85 38.96 -12.19 4.80
N ASP A 86 39.81 -11.30 5.30
CA ASP A 86 41.07 -11.68 5.95
C ASP A 86 40.86 -12.08 7.42
N VAL A 87 39.62 -11.96 7.93
CA VAL A 87 39.24 -12.38 9.28
C VAL A 87 39.31 -13.92 9.38
N PRO A 88 40.09 -14.48 10.33
CA PRO A 88 40.13 -15.92 10.57
C PRO A 88 38.76 -16.47 10.98
N ILE A 89 38.36 -17.59 10.38
CA ILE A 89 37.09 -18.26 10.66
C ILE A 89 37.25 -19.16 11.89
N ASP A 90 36.39 -18.99 12.88
CA ASP A 90 36.19 -19.93 13.97
C ASP A 90 35.19 -21.02 13.54
N PRO A 91 35.63 -22.27 13.32
CA PRO A 91 34.75 -23.31 12.82
C PRO A 91 33.63 -23.68 13.80
N ALA A 92 33.78 -23.44 15.11
CA ALA A 92 32.72 -23.70 16.08
C ALA A 92 31.57 -22.69 15.98
N ARG A 93 31.82 -21.54 15.35
CA ARG A 93 30.88 -20.42 15.20
C ARG A 93 30.45 -20.20 13.74
N ALA A 94 30.85 -21.10 12.85
CA ALA A 94 30.40 -21.13 11.47
C ALA A 94 28.89 -21.47 11.39
N PHE A 95 28.18 -20.79 10.49
CA PHE A 95 26.74 -20.86 10.31
C PHE A 95 26.28 -22.27 9.93
N ASP A 96 26.96 -22.90 8.98
CA ASP A 96 26.68 -24.25 8.47
C ASP A 96 26.83 -25.34 9.56
N ARG A 97 27.67 -25.08 10.56
CA ARG A 97 27.91 -25.94 11.72
C ARG A 97 27.02 -25.66 12.94
N GLN A 98 26.20 -24.61 12.89
CA GLN A 98 25.25 -24.34 13.98
C GLN A 98 24.03 -25.27 13.95
N PRO A 99 23.40 -25.52 15.11
CA PRO A 99 22.10 -26.16 15.19
C PRO A 99 21.06 -25.48 14.29
N VAL A 100 20.16 -26.28 13.71
CA VAL A 100 19.14 -25.82 12.75
C VAL A 100 18.34 -24.63 13.27
N TRP A 101 17.93 -24.63 14.54
CA TRP A 101 17.14 -23.54 15.11
C TRP A 101 17.86 -22.18 15.08
N LYS A 102 19.19 -22.14 15.32
CA LYS A 102 19.98 -20.89 15.23
C LYS A 102 20.00 -20.39 13.80
N ARG A 103 20.24 -21.29 12.85
CA ARG A 103 20.24 -20.99 11.42
C ARG A 103 18.89 -20.47 10.97
N THR A 104 17.81 -21.11 11.42
CA THR A 104 16.43 -20.68 11.15
C THR A 104 16.16 -19.27 11.68
N ILE A 105 16.55 -18.95 12.91
CA ILE A 105 16.41 -17.60 13.47
C ILE A 105 17.11 -16.57 12.59
N VAL A 106 18.37 -16.84 12.21
CA VAL A 106 19.13 -15.91 11.38
C VAL A 106 18.50 -15.74 10.01
N ILE A 107 18.09 -16.82 9.34
CA ILE A 107 17.41 -16.75 8.02
C ILE A 107 16.10 -15.95 8.11
N LEU A 108 15.31 -16.12 9.18
CA LEU A 108 14.04 -15.41 9.34
C LEU A 108 14.22 -13.94 9.77
N ALA A 109 15.37 -13.60 10.36
CA ALA A 109 15.60 -12.27 10.94
C ALA A 109 15.51 -11.14 9.91
N GLY A 110 16.00 -11.35 8.68
CA GLY A 110 15.95 -10.33 7.64
C GLY A 110 14.51 -9.95 7.25
N VAL A 111 13.66 -10.95 6.99
CA VAL A 111 12.24 -10.72 6.66
C VAL A 111 11.50 -10.10 7.85
N THR A 112 11.77 -10.59 9.06
CA THR A 112 11.16 -10.08 10.29
C THR A 112 11.51 -8.61 10.52
N MET A 113 12.77 -8.22 10.31
CA MET A 113 13.18 -6.81 10.43
C MET A 113 12.52 -5.91 9.40
N ASN A 114 12.32 -6.38 8.16
CA ASN A 114 11.57 -5.61 7.17
C ASN A 114 10.09 -5.45 7.56
N ALA A 115 9.47 -6.47 8.16
CA ALA A 115 8.10 -6.36 8.67
C ALA A 115 8.02 -5.32 9.82
N VAL A 116 8.98 -5.36 10.76
CA VAL A 116 9.08 -4.36 11.84
C VAL A 116 9.31 -2.95 11.26
N PHE A 117 10.21 -2.81 10.29
CA PHE A 117 10.50 -1.54 9.64
C PHE A 117 9.29 -0.97 8.91
N ALA A 118 8.56 -1.80 8.16
CA ALA A 118 7.31 -1.42 7.51
C ALA A 118 6.27 -0.97 8.54
N PHE A 119 6.09 -1.74 9.63
CA PHE A 119 5.19 -1.36 10.71
C PHE A 119 5.54 0.00 11.31
N LEU A 120 6.82 0.26 11.58
CA LEU A 120 7.28 1.55 12.13
C LEU A 120 7.06 2.71 11.15
N ILE A 121 7.37 2.53 9.86
CA ILE A 121 7.15 3.56 8.84
C ILE A 121 5.66 3.86 8.70
N TYR A 122 4.82 2.84 8.51
CA TYR A 122 3.39 3.05 8.30
C TYR A 122 2.70 3.59 9.55
N SER A 123 3.09 3.14 10.75
CA SER A 123 2.57 3.69 12.00
C SER A 123 3.00 5.14 12.21
N GLY A 124 4.25 5.48 11.93
CA GLY A 124 4.74 6.86 12.00
C GLY A 124 4.05 7.77 10.98
N LEU A 125 3.84 7.29 9.75
CA LEU A 125 3.09 8.01 8.73
C LEU A 125 1.64 8.24 9.20
N ALA A 126 0.94 7.18 9.63
CA ALA A 126 -0.42 7.30 10.15
C ALA A 126 -0.54 8.26 11.35
N ALA A 127 0.44 8.26 12.26
CA ALA A 127 0.45 9.17 13.41
C ALA A 127 0.68 10.64 13.02
N THR A 128 1.42 10.91 11.95
CA THR A 128 1.78 12.27 11.53
C THR A 128 0.84 12.86 10.48
N THR A 129 0.38 12.04 9.52
CA THR A 129 -0.47 12.48 8.40
C THR A 129 -1.93 12.07 8.54
N GLY A 130 -2.27 11.23 9.53
CA GLY A 130 -3.57 10.58 9.60
C GLY A 130 -3.73 9.47 8.55
N ALA A 131 -4.93 8.89 8.48
CA ALA A 131 -5.30 7.96 7.42
C ALA A 131 -5.65 8.75 6.13
N PRO A 132 -5.16 8.34 4.95
CA PRO A 132 -5.56 8.95 3.69
C PRO A 132 -7.04 8.66 3.44
N GLU A 133 -7.90 9.62 3.75
CA GLU A 133 -9.33 9.52 3.50
C GLU A 133 -9.70 10.19 2.17
N LEU A 134 -10.51 9.50 1.38
CA LEU A 134 -11.13 10.08 0.20
C LEU A 134 -12.19 11.08 0.68
N ALA A 135 -11.84 12.37 0.64
CA ALA A 135 -12.62 13.49 1.13
C ALA A 135 -13.81 13.83 0.20
N SER A 136 -14.67 12.84 -0.05
CA SER A 136 -15.94 13.03 -0.72
C SER A 136 -17.03 12.29 0.02
N THR A 137 -18.16 12.97 0.22
CA THR A 137 -19.41 12.43 0.75
C THR A 137 -20.55 12.64 -0.24
N GLU A 138 -20.19 12.92 -1.49
CA GLU A 138 -21.14 13.17 -2.57
C GLU A 138 -21.66 11.85 -3.15
N ILE A 139 -22.95 11.81 -3.40
CA ILE A 139 -23.65 10.67 -3.98
C ILE A 139 -23.62 10.77 -5.49
N ASP A 140 -23.15 9.72 -6.15
CA ASP A 140 -23.34 9.53 -7.59
C ASP A 140 -24.73 8.99 -7.87
N SER A 141 -25.05 7.85 -7.24
CA SER A 141 -26.27 7.10 -7.48
C SER A 141 -26.65 6.25 -6.27
N VAL A 142 -27.92 5.86 -6.21
CA VAL A 142 -28.45 4.90 -5.24
C VAL A 142 -29.08 3.74 -6.00
N ALA A 143 -28.62 2.53 -5.73
CA ALA A 143 -29.21 1.30 -6.26
C ALA A 143 -30.52 1.01 -5.50
N ALA A 144 -31.61 1.70 -5.87
CA ALA A 144 -32.88 1.62 -5.16
C ALA A 144 -33.44 0.20 -5.04
N HIS A 145 -33.16 -0.68 -6.01
CA HIS A 145 -33.55 -2.09 -5.99
C HIS A 145 -32.75 -2.95 -5.00
N ALA A 146 -31.58 -2.48 -4.56
CA ALA A 146 -30.71 -3.14 -3.62
C ALA A 146 -30.85 -2.58 -2.19
N LEU A 147 -31.68 -1.56 -1.98
CA LEU A 147 -31.91 -1.01 -0.65
C LEU A 147 -32.60 -2.05 0.25
N PRO A 148 -32.07 -2.31 1.46
CA PRO A 148 -32.76 -3.15 2.42
C PRO A 148 -34.12 -2.57 2.85
N PRO A 149 -35.05 -3.43 3.33
CA PRO A 149 -36.33 -2.97 3.87
C PRO A 149 -36.15 -1.92 4.96
N GLY A 150 -36.98 -0.87 4.93
CA GLY A 150 -36.94 0.25 5.89
C GLY A 150 -35.90 1.33 5.56
N THR A 151 -35.17 1.19 4.45
CA THR A 151 -34.17 2.16 3.97
C THR A 151 -34.54 2.86 2.65
N GLU A 152 -35.76 2.66 2.16
CA GLU A 152 -36.27 3.13 0.87
C GLU A 152 -36.22 4.67 0.75
N ALA A 153 -36.28 5.39 1.87
CA ALA A 153 -36.17 6.84 1.89
C ALA A 153 -34.81 7.36 1.36
N LEU A 154 -33.75 6.55 1.40
CA LEU A 154 -32.46 6.88 0.78
C LEU A 154 -32.53 6.89 -0.75
N GLY A 155 -33.53 6.25 -1.35
CA GLY A 155 -33.85 6.40 -2.78
C GLY A 155 -34.25 7.83 -3.18
N ARG A 156 -34.40 8.75 -2.22
CA ARG A 156 -34.57 10.20 -2.45
C ARG A 156 -33.26 10.94 -2.65
N LEU A 157 -32.11 10.32 -2.39
CA LEU A 157 -30.80 10.90 -2.72
C LEU A 157 -30.65 10.98 -4.25
N ARG A 158 -29.94 12.00 -4.72
CA ARG A 158 -29.73 12.33 -6.12
C ARG A 158 -28.25 12.57 -6.37
N PHE A 159 -27.87 12.48 -7.63
CA PHE A 159 -26.53 12.83 -8.08
C PHE A 159 -26.11 14.21 -7.55
N GLY A 160 -24.95 14.28 -6.91
CA GLY A 160 -24.39 15.50 -6.33
C GLY A 160 -24.88 15.86 -4.92
N ASP A 161 -25.82 15.11 -4.35
CA ASP A 161 -26.18 15.29 -2.94
C ASP A 161 -24.96 15.01 -2.05
N ARG A 162 -24.71 15.88 -1.07
CA ARG A 162 -23.61 15.73 -0.12
C ARG A 162 -24.14 15.38 1.26
N ILE A 163 -23.78 14.21 1.77
CA ILE A 163 -24.09 13.84 3.16
C ILE A 163 -23.11 14.59 4.08
N VAL A 164 -23.63 15.39 5.00
CA VAL A 164 -22.81 16.20 5.91
C VAL A 164 -22.76 15.65 7.32
N ARG A 165 -23.85 15.01 7.78
CA ARG A 165 -23.93 14.40 9.11
C ARG A 165 -24.71 13.10 9.09
N VAL A 166 -24.33 12.15 9.94
CA VAL A 166 -25.08 10.93 10.22
C VAL A 166 -25.23 10.81 11.72
N ASN A 167 -26.47 10.70 12.21
CA ASN A 167 -26.79 10.62 13.65
C ASN A 167 -26.22 11.77 14.51
N GLY A 168 -25.99 12.94 13.90
CA GLY A 168 -25.38 14.08 14.59
C GLY A 168 -23.85 14.08 14.57
N ASP A 169 -23.21 13.09 13.96
CA ASP A 169 -21.76 13.07 13.75
C ASP A 169 -21.42 13.67 12.38
N THR A 170 -20.40 14.53 12.34
CA THR A 170 -19.97 15.20 11.10
C THR A 170 -19.20 14.23 10.22
N ILE A 171 -19.65 14.05 8.98
CA ILE A 171 -19.05 13.15 8.00
C ILE A 171 -18.22 13.96 7.02
N ARG A 172 -16.91 13.66 6.94
CA ARG A 172 -15.96 14.36 6.06
C ARG A 172 -15.39 13.48 4.95
N SER A 173 -15.60 12.17 5.05
CA SER A 173 -15.11 11.20 4.07
C SER A 173 -16.12 10.10 3.85
N TRP A 174 -15.96 9.41 2.72
CA TRP A 174 -16.76 8.24 2.41
C TRP A 174 -16.53 7.11 3.43
N ASN A 175 -15.29 6.95 3.90
CA ASN A 175 -14.96 5.92 4.89
C ASN A 175 -15.69 6.18 6.21
N ALA A 176 -15.71 7.43 6.68
CA ALA A 176 -16.49 7.80 7.86
C ALA A 176 -17.99 7.50 7.66
N LEU A 177 -18.55 7.78 6.47
CA LEU A 177 -19.91 7.40 6.15
C LEU A 177 -20.12 5.88 6.30
N LEU A 178 -19.26 5.08 5.66
CA LEU A 178 -19.33 3.61 5.71
C LEU A 178 -19.21 3.08 7.14
N ASP A 179 -18.32 3.63 7.96
CA ASP A 179 -18.16 3.24 9.36
C ASP A 179 -19.45 3.46 10.15
N HIS A 180 -20.11 4.61 9.96
CA HIS A 180 -21.41 4.88 10.59
C HIS A 180 -22.52 3.95 10.08
N LEU A 181 -22.51 3.55 8.81
CA LEU A 181 -23.48 2.57 8.29
C LEU A 181 -23.26 1.18 8.90
N LEU A 182 -22.01 0.75 9.02
CA LEU A 182 -21.63 -0.60 9.43
C LEU A 182 -21.67 -0.78 10.95
N ALA A 183 -21.34 0.23 11.73
CA ALA A 183 -21.24 0.16 13.20
C ALA A 183 -22.28 1.00 13.96
N GLY A 184 -23.09 1.81 13.26
CA GLY A 184 -24.06 2.70 13.89
C GLY A 184 -25.30 1.99 14.48
N PRO A 185 -26.23 2.73 15.09
CA PRO A 185 -27.51 2.20 15.55
C PRO A 185 -28.39 1.69 14.39
N THR A 186 -29.50 1.02 14.71
CA THR A 186 -30.49 0.53 13.72
C THR A 186 -31.26 1.67 13.05
N THR A 187 -31.45 2.79 13.74
CA THR A 187 -32.04 3.99 13.16
C THR A 187 -30.91 4.93 12.72
N LEU A 188 -30.89 5.26 11.43
CA LEU A 188 -29.88 6.16 10.85
C LEU A 188 -30.57 7.44 10.36
N ARG A 189 -30.05 8.58 10.80
CA ARG A 189 -30.49 9.92 10.42
C ARG A 189 -29.41 10.59 9.59
N PHE A 190 -29.69 10.84 8.32
CA PHE A 190 -28.78 11.50 7.38
C PHE A 190 -29.19 12.96 7.21
N GLU A 191 -28.23 13.86 7.38
CA GLU A 191 -28.37 15.27 7.01
C GLU A 191 -27.62 15.50 5.71
N VAL A 192 -28.34 16.05 4.72
CA VAL A 192 -27.84 16.29 3.37
C VAL A 192 -27.74 17.80 3.15
N ALA A 193 -26.62 18.27 2.61
CA ALA A 193 -26.39 19.68 2.34
C ALA A 193 -27.52 20.26 1.47
N GLY A 194 -28.05 21.41 1.86
CA GLY A 194 -29.12 22.10 1.14
C GLY A 194 -30.52 21.50 1.31
N ARG A 195 -30.68 20.42 2.10
CA ARG A 195 -32.00 19.89 2.45
C ARG A 195 -32.42 20.37 3.85
N PRO A 196 -33.66 20.86 4.03
CA PRO A 196 -34.15 21.33 5.33
C PRO A 196 -34.46 20.15 6.28
N GLU A 197 -34.90 19.02 5.72
CA GLU A 197 -35.28 17.84 6.48
C GLU A 197 -34.25 16.71 6.34
N PRO A 198 -33.95 16.00 7.43
CA PRO A 198 -33.11 14.81 7.42
C PRO A 198 -33.81 13.65 6.70
N ILE A 199 -33.02 12.74 6.14
CA ILE A 199 -33.53 11.43 5.71
C ILE A 199 -33.34 10.46 6.88
N VAL A 200 -34.42 9.91 7.40
CA VAL A 200 -34.37 8.91 8.47
C VAL A 200 -34.73 7.55 7.90
N VAL A 201 -33.94 6.54 8.22
CA VAL A 201 -34.18 5.13 7.86
C VAL A 201 -34.06 4.24 9.08
N HIS A 202 -34.72 3.09 9.01
CA HIS A 202 -34.71 2.10 10.07
C HIS A 202 -34.29 0.74 9.48
N LEU A 203 -33.21 0.16 10.02
CA LEU A 203 -32.71 -1.16 9.68
C LEU A 203 -33.37 -2.19 10.63
N PRO A 204 -34.34 -3.00 10.17
CA PRO A 204 -35.13 -3.87 11.05
C PRO A 204 -34.26 -4.89 11.79
N ASP A 205 -33.33 -5.53 11.08
CA ASP A 205 -32.53 -6.62 11.62
C ASP A 205 -31.16 -6.18 12.13
N GLY A 206 -30.75 -4.92 11.84
CA GLY A 206 -29.48 -4.32 12.29
C GLY A 206 -28.19 -5.09 11.97
N GLY A 207 -28.29 -6.22 11.25
CA GLY A 207 -27.22 -7.17 11.03
C GLY A 207 -26.16 -6.67 10.05
N LEU A 208 -24.95 -7.22 10.17
CA LEU A 208 -23.81 -6.81 9.35
C LEU A 208 -24.08 -6.98 7.85
N SER A 209 -24.75 -8.05 7.43
CA SER A 209 -25.09 -8.29 6.03
C SER A 209 -26.02 -7.20 5.47
N THR A 210 -27.10 -6.87 6.19
CA THR A 210 -28.04 -5.81 5.82
C THR A 210 -27.33 -4.45 5.70
N ARG A 211 -26.42 -4.16 6.64
CA ARG A 211 -25.62 -2.92 6.61
C ARG A 211 -24.63 -2.89 5.45
N GLN A 212 -24.01 -4.02 5.12
CA GLN A 212 -23.14 -4.13 3.95
C GLN A 212 -23.93 -3.93 2.65
N THR A 213 -25.13 -4.51 2.55
CA THR A 213 -26.04 -4.28 1.41
C THR A 213 -26.41 -2.80 1.29
N LEU A 214 -26.76 -2.15 2.41
CA LEU A 214 -27.02 -0.71 2.43
C LEU A 214 -25.81 0.12 1.97
N ALA A 215 -24.62 -0.19 2.49
CA ALA A 215 -23.38 0.47 2.11
C ALA A 215 -23.07 0.31 0.60
N GLN A 216 -23.30 -0.88 0.04
CA GLN A 216 -23.10 -1.17 -1.38
C GLN A 216 -24.18 -0.53 -2.27
N ALA A 217 -25.36 -0.24 -1.73
CA ALA A 217 -26.42 0.43 -2.47
C ALA A 217 -26.15 1.92 -2.71
N LEU A 218 -25.21 2.53 -1.97
CA LEU A 218 -24.78 3.91 -2.15
C LEU A 218 -23.50 3.97 -2.96
N THR A 219 -23.51 4.73 -4.06
CA THR A 219 -22.33 4.94 -4.89
C THR A 219 -21.76 6.33 -4.63
N ARG A 220 -20.46 6.39 -4.34
CA ARG A 220 -19.73 7.66 -4.21
C ARG A 220 -19.57 8.34 -5.57
N LEU A 221 -19.70 9.65 -5.58
CA LEU A 221 -19.32 10.48 -6.72
C LEU A 221 -17.80 10.60 -6.82
N ASP A 222 -17.25 9.81 -7.74
CA ASP A 222 -15.86 9.88 -8.16
C ASP A 222 -15.74 10.66 -9.48
N PRO A 223 -14.81 11.63 -9.59
CA PRO A 223 -14.62 12.35 -10.83
C PRO A 223 -14.14 11.42 -11.95
N PRO A 224 -14.48 11.68 -13.22
CA PRO A 224 -14.11 10.85 -14.36
C PRO A 224 -12.63 11.04 -14.76
N ARG A 225 -11.71 10.90 -13.80
CA ARG A 225 -10.27 11.06 -14.00
C ARG A 225 -9.60 9.71 -14.21
N LEU A 226 -8.81 9.60 -15.28
CA LEU A 226 -8.03 8.41 -15.55
C LEU A 226 -6.91 8.25 -14.52
N GLY A 227 -6.87 7.08 -13.88
CA GLY A 227 -5.74 6.63 -13.07
C GLY A 227 -4.65 6.05 -13.97
N ILE A 228 -4.38 4.76 -13.80
CA ILE A 228 -3.38 4.05 -14.60
C ILE A 228 -3.98 3.68 -15.97
N VAL A 229 -3.24 3.97 -17.04
CA VAL A 229 -3.56 3.50 -18.39
C VAL A 229 -2.52 2.46 -18.80
N GLU A 230 -2.96 1.22 -19.01
CA GLU A 230 -2.07 0.11 -19.34
C GLU A 230 -1.39 0.30 -20.73
N PRO A 231 -0.05 0.13 -20.81
CA PRO A 231 0.66 0.12 -22.09
C PRO A 231 0.15 -0.95 -23.06
N GLY A 232 0.15 -0.66 -24.36
CA GLY A 232 -0.26 -1.60 -25.42
C GLY A 232 -1.77 -1.84 -25.53
N ARG A 233 -2.60 -1.27 -24.64
CA ARG A 233 -4.07 -1.40 -24.68
C ARG A 233 -4.73 -0.37 -25.60
N PRO A 234 -6.02 -0.56 -25.98
CA PRO A 234 -6.75 0.40 -26.80
C PRO A 234 -6.74 1.85 -26.27
N ALA A 235 -6.83 2.05 -24.95
CA ALA A 235 -6.87 3.39 -24.34
C ALA A 235 -5.61 4.22 -24.64
N ILE A 236 -4.40 3.67 -24.44
CA ILE A 236 -3.15 4.39 -24.72
C ILE A 236 -2.96 4.63 -26.24
N ARG A 237 -3.40 3.69 -27.09
CA ARG A 237 -3.38 3.85 -28.56
C ARG A 237 -4.32 4.94 -29.04
N ALA A 238 -5.42 5.17 -28.32
CA ALA A 238 -6.34 6.28 -28.55
C ALA A 238 -5.82 7.63 -27.99
N GLY A 239 -4.64 7.65 -27.38
CA GLY A 239 -4.00 8.85 -26.86
C GLY A 239 -4.38 9.23 -25.43
N LEU A 240 -5.20 8.43 -24.74
CA LEU A 240 -5.57 8.66 -23.35
C LEU A 240 -4.36 8.47 -22.42
N ARG A 241 -4.19 9.39 -21.47
CA ARG A 241 -3.06 9.41 -20.53
C ARG A 241 -3.52 9.39 -19.07
N PRO A 242 -2.68 8.88 -18.16
CA PRO A 242 -2.91 9.05 -16.73
C PRO A 242 -3.12 10.52 -16.37
N GLY A 243 -4.16 10.80 -15.59
CA GLY A 243 -4.51 12.15 -15.14
C GLY A 243 -5.54 12.88 -16.02
N ASP A 244 -5.82 12.41 -17.24
CA ASP A 244 -6.86 13.00 -18.10
C ASP A 244 -8.23 12.97 -17.40
N VAL A 245 -9.03 14.01 -17.62
CA VAL A 245 -10.41 14.09 -17.13
C VAL A 245 -11.35 13.92 -18.32
N LEU A 246 -12.11 12.83 -18.32
CA LEU A 246 -13.04 12.51 -19.39
C LEU A 246 -14.33 13.32 -19.22
N VAL A 247 -14.58 14.25 -20.12
CA VAL A 247 -15.74 15.16 -20.04
C VAL A 247 -16.92 14.66 -20.88
N ARG A 248 -16.65 13.91 -21.96
CA ARG A 248 -17.67 13.37 -22.86
C ARG A 248 -17.31 11.97 -23.33
N ALA A 249 -18.33 11.19 -23.67
CA ALA A 249 -18.15 9.93 -24.39
C ALA A 249 -19.33 9.71 -25.35
N ASN A 250 -19.04 9.45 -26.62
CA ASN A 250 -20.03 9.26 -27.68
C ASN A 250 -21.06 10.41 -27.81
N GLY A 251 -20.70 11.62 -27.38
CA GLY A 251 -21.60 12.78 -27.36
C GLY A 251 -22.35 13.01 -26.04
N ASP A 252 -22.30 12.07 -25.11
CA ASP A 252 -22.89 12.22 -23.78
C ASP A 252 -21.90 12.88 -22.83
N THR A 253 -22.41 13.64 -21.85
CA THR A 253 -21.58 14.30 -20.84
C THR A 253 -21.26 13.33 -19.71
N LEU A 254 -19.97 13.18 -19.41
CA LEU A 254 -19.47 12.37 -18.30
C LEU A 254 -19.24 13.25 -17.08
N ARG A 255 -19.97 12.98 -16.00
CA ARG A 255 -19.84 13.71 -14.73
C ARG A 255 -19.24 12.88 -13.60
N SER A 256 -19.13 11.57 -13.80
CA SER A 256 -18.61 10.64 -12.81
C SER A 256 -17.88 9.46 -13.43
N TRP A 257 -17.06 8.79 -12.64
CA TRP A 257 -16.41 7.54 -13.03
C TRP A 257 -17.43 6.43 -13.32
N SER A 258 -18.53 6.36 -12.57
CA SER A 258 -19.64 5.44 -12.85
C SER A 258 -20.19 5.64 -14.27
N ALA A 259 -20.34 6.89 -14.72
CA ALA A 259 -20.79 7.18 -16.08
C ALA A 259 -19.79 6.68 -17.13
N VAL A 260 -18.48 6.81 -16.89
CA VAL A 260 -17.43 6.26 -17.77
C VAL A 260 -17.58 4.74 -17.88
N LEU A 261 -17.65 4.04 -16.75
CA LEU A 261 -17.78 2.58 -16.70
C LEU A 261 -19.05 2.11 -17.40
N HIS A 262 -20.18 2.78 -17.14
CA HIS A 262 -21.45 2.47 -17.79
C HIS A 262 -21.37 2.61 -19.31
N THR A 263 -20.77 3.69 -19.84
CA THR A 263 -20.60 3.86 -21.29
C THR A 263 -19.70 2.78 -21.88
N VAL A 264 -18.60 2.42 -21.22
CA VAL A 264 -17.65 1.40 -21.69
C VAL A 264 -18.28 0.00 -21.67
N TRP A 265 -18.90 -0.40 -20.55
CA TRP A 265 -19.50 -1.74 -20.41
C TRP A 265 -20.70 -1.95 -21.33
N ASN A 266 -21.46 -0.89 -21.64
CA ASN A 266 -22.56 -0.95 -22.60
C ASN A 266 -22.12 -0.79 -24.06
N SER A 267 -20.82 -0.67 -24.33
CA SER A 267 -20.24 -0.59 -25.68
C SER A 267 -19.33 -1.80 -26.00
N PRO A 268 -19.75 -3.06 -25.75
CA PRO A 268 -18.88 -4.22 -25.99
C PRO A 268 -18.52 -4.33 -27.47
N ALA A 269 -17.23 -4.52 -27.73
CA ALA A 269 -16.67 -4.60 -29.09
C ALA A 269 -16.94 -3.39 -30.00
N LYS A 270 -17.43 -2.27 -29.46
CA LYS A 270 -17.67 -1.02 -30.19
C LYS A 270 -16.66 0.05 -29.75
N PRO A 271 -16.17 0.90 -30.67
CA PRO A 271 -15.31 2.01 -30.29
C PRO A 271 -16.10 3.03 -29.47
N VAL A 272 -15.52 3.48 -28.36
CA VAL A 272 -16.01 4.62 -27.57
C VAL A 272 -15.16 5.83 -27.90
N ARG A 273 -15.80 6.95 -28.25
CA ARG A 273 -15.12 8.22 -28.54
C ARG A 273 -15.17 9.12 -27.31
N PHE A 274 -14.03 9.35 -26.68
CA PHE A 274 -13.86 10.29 -25.57
C PHE A 274 -13.45 11.67 -26.07
#